data_AF-A0A2S8FY64-F1
#
_entry.id   AF-A0A2S8FY64-F1
#
_cell.length_a   1.000
_cell.length_b   1.000
_cell.length_c   1.000
_cell.angle_alpha   90.00
_cell.angle_beta   90.00
_cell.angle_gamma   90.00
#
_symmetry.space_group_name_H-M   'P 1'
#
loop_
_entity.id
_entity.type
_entity.pdbx_description
1 polymer ?
#
loop_
_entity_poly.entity_id
_entity_poly.type
_entity_poly.pdbx_seq_one_letter_code
_entity_poly.pdbx_strand_id
1 'polypeptide(L)'
;MNDSVPPAKKASTGFRALRNVVGIIILLLVLVPRPTIGLPLAAIAAFVGVIYLAQRSFRWGRVFGGIVCAVLLLVVVGFTVVAVSAYQSHQQLLAKLAEHRHASVGVALWPYPFVDRLSVSGSVRDDDLRSMIEMPELQLLQKLHLESDNLTDACLKDVGGIRDLQLLFIDVRAITDEAILDFERDHPDCRVIAYGRNLHAQ
;
A
#
# COMPACT_ATOMS: atom_id res chain seq x y z
N MET A 1 -34.01 3.81 68.39
CA MET A 1 -33.57 4.42 67.12
C MET A 1 -32.11 4.09 66.90
N ASN A 2 -31.80 3.22 65.94
CA ASN A 2 -30.43 3.11 65.41
C ASN A 2 -30.55 2.63 63.96
N ASP A 3 -30.78 3.58 63.05
CA ASP A 3 -30.89 3.31 61.61
C ASP A 3 -29.49 3.25 61.00
N SER A 4 -28.97 2.02 60.88
CA SER A 4 -27.75 1.73 60.14
C SER A 4 -28.04 1.70 58.64
N VAL A 5 -27.83 2.84 57.98
CA VAL A 5 -27.86 2.96 56.51
C VAL A 5 -26.72 2.11 55.90
N PRO A 6 -27.00 1.14 55.02
CA PRO A 6 -25.94 0.36 54.36
C PRO A 6 -25.25 1.15 53.24
N PRO A 7 -23.94 0.94 53.00
CA PRO A 7 -23.20 1.72 52.00
C PRO A 7 -23.62 1.36 50.57
N ALA A 8 -23.79 2.40 49.75
CA ALA A 8 -24.15 2.28 48.33
C ALA A 8 -23.12 1.45 47.54
N LYS A 9 -23.59 0.37 46.89
CA LYS A 9 -22.79 -0.45 45.95
C LYS A 9 -22.26 0.44 44.82
N LYS A 10 -20.93 0.61 44.74
CA LYS A 10 -20.25 1.25 43.61
C LYS A 10 -20.58 0.47 42.32
N ALA A 11 -21.39 1.07 41.46
CA ALA A 11 -21.70 0.54 40.13
C ALA A 11 -20.41 0.38 39.30
N SER A 12 -20.25 -0.79 38.71
CA SER A 12 -19.09 -1.26 37.96
C SER A 12 -18.83 -0.42 36.70
N THR A 13 -17.94 0.55 36.83
CA THR A 13 -17.45 1.40 35.73
C THR A 13 -16.73 0.62 34.61
N GLY A 14 -16.29 -0.60 34.87
CA GLY A 14 -15.58 -1.44 33.89
C GLY A 14 -16.41 -1.87 32.66
N PHE A 15 -17.74 -2.03 32.82
CA PHE A 15 -18.59 -2.52 31.73
C PHE A 15 -18.84 -1.46 30.63
N ARG A 16 -18.80 -0.16 31.00
CA ARG A 16 -18.97 0.94 30.02
C ARG A 16 -17.75 1.10 29.11
N ALA A 17 -16.55 0.88 29.65
CA ALA A 17 -15.32 0.93 28.87
C ALA A 17 -15.28 -0.19 27.82
N LEU A 18 -15.65 -1.42 28.20
CA LEU A 18 -15.74 -2.56 27.30
C LEU A 18 -16.74 -2.34 26.17
N ARG A 19 -17.92 -1.78 26.46
CA ARG A 19 -18.93 -1.46 25.44
C ARG A 19 -18.44 -0.45 24.41
N ASN A 20 -17.67 0.56 24.83
CA ASN A 20 -17.12 1.56 23.93
C ASN A 20 -15.99 0.97 23.05
N VAL A 21 -15.14 0.11 23.62
CA VAL A 21 -14.09 -0.60 22.87
C VAL A 21 -14.69 -1.54 21.83
N VAL A 22 -15.73 -2.30 22.20
CA VAL A 22 -16.45 -3.18 21.27
C VAL A 22 -17.12 -2.37 20.16
N GLY A 23 -17.70 -1.21 20.47
CA GLY A 23 -18.27 -0.31 19.47
C GLY A 23 -17.25 0.21 18.46
N ILE A 24 -16.04 0.57 18.92
CA ILE A 24 -14.94 0.99 18.03
C ILE A 24 -14.47 -0.15 17.15
N ILE A 25 -14.35 -1.38 17.69
CA ILE A 25 -13.95 -2.56 16.93
C ILE A 25 -14.99 -2.89 15.85
N ILE A 26 -16.28 -2.83 16.17
CA ILE A 26 -17.37 -3.04 15.22
C ILE A 26 -17.38 -1.94 14.15
N LEU A 27 -17.16 -0.68 14.53
CA LEU A 27 -17.09 0.44 13.59
C LEU A 27 -15.90 0.28 12.63
N LEU A 28 -14.73 -0.12 13.13
CA LEU A 28 -13.56 -0.44 12.31
C LEU A 28 -13.81 -1.64 11.40
N LEU A 29 -14.51 -2.67 11.87
CA LEU A 29 -14.93 -3.84 11.07
C LEU A 29 -15.92 -3.48 9.94
N VAL A 30 -16.77 -2.48 10.16
CA VAL A 30 -17.76 -2.01 9.18
C VAL A 30 -17.12 -1.10 8.12
N LEU A 31 -16.07 -0.36 8.47
CA LEU A 31 -15.35 0.56 7.56
C LEU A 31 -14.32 -0.15 6.66
N VAL A 32 -13.93 -1.39 6.96
CA VAL A 32 -12.93 -2.13 6.17
C VAL A 32 -13.62 -2.99 5.09
N PRO A 33 -13.31 -2.80 3.79
CA PRO A 33 -13.91 -3.57 2.71
C PRO A 33 -13.54 -5.08 2.77
N ARG A 34 -14.50 -5.92 2.37
CA ARG A 34 -14.65 -7.33 2.78
C ARG A 34 -13.71 -8.42 2.21
N PRO A 35 -12.76 -8.24 1.27
CA PRO A 35 -11.88 -9.35 0.89
C PRO A 35 -10.62 -9.47 1.78
N THR A 36 -10.31 -8.51 2.65
CA THR A 36 -9.07 -8.47 3.46
C THR A 36 -9.28 -8.72 4.95
N ILE A 37 -10.28 -9.54 5.32
CA ILE A 37 -10.76 -9.68 6.71
C ILE A 37 -9.82 -10.48 7.63
N GLY A 38 -8.93 -11.33 7.09
CA GLY A 38 -8.09 -12.23 7.90
C GLY A 38 -7.02 -11.52 8.74
N LEU A 39 -6.25 -10.61 8.14
CA LEU A 39 -5.19 -9.87 8.83
C LEU A 39 -5.67 -8.86 9.89
N PRO A 40 -6.71 -8.03 9.65
CA PRO A 40 -7.17 -7.08 10.66
C PRO A 40 -7.80 -7.78 11.85
N LEU A 41 -8.48 -8.91 11.67
CA LEU A 41 -8.99 -9.71 12.80
C LEU A 41 -7.86 -10.26 13.67
N ALA A 42 -6.79 -10.79 13.06
CA ALA A 42 -5.63 -11.28 13.79
C ALA A 42 -4.87 -10.14 14.49
N ALA A 43 -4.72 -8.99 13.84
CA ALA A 43 -4.11 -7.80 14.42
C ALA A 43 -4.92 -7.26 15.61
N ILE A 44 -6.25 -7.19 15.48
CA ILE A 44 -7.14 -6.78 16.58
C ILE A 44 -7.08 -7.79 17.73
N ALA A 45 -7.09 -9.10 17.44
CA ALA A 45 -6.99 -10.14 18.47
C ALA A 45 -5.64 -10.10 19.21
N ALA A 46 -4.53 -9.93 18.47
CA ALA A 46 -3.21 -9.74 19.06
C ALA A 46 -3.15 -8.45 19.89
N PHE A 47 -3.76 -7.37 19.42
CA PHE A 47 -3.82 -6.08 20.10
C PHE A 47 -4.63 -6.15 21.41
N VAL A 48 -5.77 -6.83 21.39
CA VAL A 48 -6.57 -7.13 22.59
C VAL A 48 -5.75 -8.00 23.57
N GLY A 49 -5.01 -8.98 23.06
CA GLY A 49 -4.10 -9.82 23.85
C GLY A 49 -2.97 -9.03 24.52
N VAL A 50 -2.33 -8.11 23.79
CA VAL A 50 -1.26 -7.25 24.30
C VAL A 50 -1.79 -6.28 25.36
N ILE A 51 -2.96 -5.67 25.14
CA ILE A 51 -3.59 -4.79 26.14
C ILE A 51 -3.94 -5.57 27.40
N TYR A 52 -4.52 -6.77 27.26
CA TYR A 52 -4.85 -7.63 28.40
C TYR A 52 -3.59 -8.02 29.20
N LEU A 53 -2.50 -8.40 28.51
CA LEU A 53 -1.24 -8.76 29.15
C LEU A 53 -0.53 -7.55 29.78
N ALA A 54 -0.59 -6.37 29.17
CA ALA A 54 -0.03 -5.14 29.71
C ALA A 54 -0.80 -4.69 30.97
N GLN A 55 -2.13 -4.78 30.95
CA GLN A 55 -2.97 -4.52 32.13
C GLN A 55 -2.74 -5.54 33.25
N ARG A 56 -2.45 -6.80 32.89
CA ARG A 56 -2.17 -7.87 33.86
C ARG A 56 -0.78 -7.75 34.48
N SER A 57 0.23 -7.33 33.70
CA SER A 57 1.63 -7.34 34.13
C SER A 57 2.06 -6.07 34.84
N PHE A 58 1.41 -4.93 34.55
CA PHE A 58 1.80 -3.64 35.08
C PHE A 58 0.62 -3.00 35.82
N ARG A 59 0.68 -2.93 37.16
CA ARG A 59 -0.25 -2.18 38.02
C ARG A 59 -0.06 -0.66 37.86
N TRP A 60 -0.14 -0.16 36.63
CA TRP A 60 -0.07 1.26 36.34
C TRP A 60 -1.32 1.95 36.91
N GLY A 61 -1.16 3.12 37.51
CA GLY A 61 -2.29 3.95 37.92
C GLY A 61 -3.24 4.18 36.74
N ARG A 62 -4.56 4.26 37.00
CA ARG A 62 -5.61 4.32 35.95
C ARG A 62 -5.34 5.34 34.84
N VAL A 63 -4.65 6.44 35.16
CA VAL A 63 -4.33 7.53 34.24
C VAL A 63 -3.29 7.10 33.20
N PHE A 64 -2.19 6.47 33.64
CA PHE A 64 -1.12 6.03 32.76
C PHE A 64 -1.56 4.91 31.80
N GLY A 65 -2.35 3.95 32.29
CA GLY A 65 -2.93 2.91 31.44
C GLY A 65 -3.94 3.47 30.41
N GLY A 66 -4.65 4.54 30.76
CA GLY A 66 -5.55 5.25 29.84
C GLY A 66 -4.79 5.97 28.72
N ILE A 67 -3.70 6.67 29.04
CA ILE A 67 -2.86 7.37 28.06
C ILE A 67 -2.23 6.39 27.08
N VAL A 68 -1.65 5.28 27.57
CA VAL A 68 -1.03 4.26 26.71
C VAL A 68 -2.08 3.65 25.76
N CYS A 69 -3.26 3.29 26.27
CA CYS A 69 -4.35 2.80 25.41
C CYS A 69 -4.77 3.82 24.35
N ALA A 70 -4.85 5.11 24.71
CA ALA A 70 -5.23 6.17 23.78
C ALA A 70 -4.19 6.39 22.69
N VAL A 71 -2.90 6.43 23.04
CA VAL A 71 -1.80 6.54 22.07
C VAL A 71 -1.78 5.34 21.14
N LEU A 72 -1.89 4.12 21.68
CA LEU A 72 -1.93 2.91 20.86
C LEU A 72 -3.16 2.87 19.93
N LEU A 73 -4.34 3.31 20.40
CA LEU A 73 -5.52 3.46 19.55
C LEU A 73 -5.28 4.46 18.42
N LEU A 74 -4.66 5.61 18.69
CA LEU A 74 -4.33 6.58 17.66
C LEU A 74 -3.35 6.02 16.62
N VAL A 75 -2.36 5.23 17.05
CA VAL A 75 -1.42 4.56 16.14
C VAL A 75 -2.16 3.54 15.25
N VAL A 76 -3.03 2.72 15.83
CA VAL A 76 -3.82 1.74 15.06
C VAL A 76 -4.77 2.44 14.10
N VAL A 77 -5.49 3.46 14.55
CA VAL A 77 -6.39 4.24 13.69
C VAL A 77 -5.60 4.88 12.56
N GLY A 78 -4.48 5.54 12.85
CA GLY A 78 -3.60 6.12 11.84
C GLY A 78 -3.12 5.08 10.82
N PHE A 79 -2.65 3.92 11.29
CA PHE A 79 -2.23 2.82 10.43
C PHE A 79 -3.37 2.32 9.53
N THR A 80 -4.58 2.13 10.08
CA THR A 80 -5.75 1.68 9.31
C THR A 80 -6.19 2.71 8.27
N VAL A 81 -6.15 4.01 8.59
CA VAL A 81 -6.48 5.08 7.64
C VAL A 81 -5.49 5.10 6.49
N VAL A 82 -4.19 5.03 6.78
CA VAL A 82 -3.15 4.95 5.73
C VAL A 82 -3.36 3.71 4.86
N ALA A 83 -3.59 2.54 5.46
CA ALA A 83 -3.81 1.30 4.72
C ALA A 83 -5.06 1.36 3.82
N VAL A 84 -6.17 1.92 4.32
CA VAL A 84 -7.40 2.08 3.55
C VAL A 84 -7.21 3.09 2.42
N SER A 85 -6.52 4.20 2.67
CA SER A 85 -6.23 5.21 1.63
C SER A 85 -5.38 4.63 0.50
N ALA A 86 -4.32 3.87 0.82
CA ALA A 86 -3.48 3.20 -0.17
C ALA A 86 -4.28 2.18 -0.99
N TYR A 87 -5.18 1.43 -0.33
CA TYR A 87 -6.07 0.50 -1.02
C TYR A 87 -7.05 1.21 -1.97
N GLN A 88 -7.60 2.35 -1.58
CA GLN A 88 -8.48 3.16 -2.44
C GLN A 88 -7.74 3.68 -3.67
N SER A 89 -6.53 4.22 -3.50
CA SER A 89 -5.68 4.64 -4.62
C SER A 89 -5.39 3.48 -5.58
N HIS A 90 -5.10 2.30 -5.05
CA HIS A 90 -4.87 1.11 -5.86
C HIS A 90 -6.11 0.71 -6.67
N GLN A 91 -7.31 0.75 -6.07
CA GLN A 91 -8.55 0.47 -6.79
C GLN A 91 -8.85 1.50 -7.88
N GLN A 92 -8.55 2.78 -7.65
CA GLN A 92 -8.69 3.83 -8.67
C GLN A 92 -7.72 3.62 -9.84
N LEU A 93 -6.47 3.27 -9.55
CA LEU A 93 -5.49 2.92 -10.57
C LEU A 93 -5.94 1.69 -11.37
N LEU A 94 -6.42 0.64 -10.72
CA LEU A 94 -6.98 -0.52 -11.43
C LEU A 94 -8.20 -0.17 -12.27
N ALA A 95 -9.06 0.75 -11.82
CA ALA A 95 -10.21 1.21 -12.60
C ALA A 95 -9.79 2.00 -13.85
N LYS A 96 -8.81 2.90 -13.73
CA LYS A 96 -8.23 3.63 -14.87
C LYS A 96 -7.49 2.68 -15.83
N LEU A 97 -6.76 1.72 -15.29
CA LEU A 97 -6.05 0.73 -16.11
C LEU A 97 -6.98 -0.33 -16.72
N ALA A 98 -8.15 -0.58 -16.14
CA ALA A 98 -9.17 -1.43 -16.76
C ALA A 98 -9.70 -0.82 -18.07
N GLU A 99 -9.61 0.50 -18.23
CA GLU A 99 -9.86 1.18 -19.50
C GLU A 99 -8.80 0.78 -20.55
N HIS A 100 -7.55 0.64 -20.11
CA HIS A 100 -6.42 0.17 -20.90
C HIS A 100 -6.26 -1.35 -20.80
N ARG A 101 -7.10 -2.08 -21.54
CA ARG A 101 -7.22 -3.56 -21.55
C ARG A 101 -5.91 -4.37 -21.71
N HIS A 102 -4.78 -3.72 -21.93
CA HIS A 102 -3.47 -4.32 -22.19
C HIS A 102 -2.40 -3.95 -21.16
N ALA A 103 -2.76 -3.28 -20.06
CA ALA A 103 -1.87 -2.97 -18.96
C ALA A 103 -2.13 -3.90 -17.77
N SER A 104 -1.07 -4.49 -17.21
CA SER A 104 -1.13 -5.31 -16.01
C SER A 104 -0.17 -4.78 -14.95
N VAL A 105 -0.59 -4.86 -13.69
CA VAL A 105 0.13 -4.28 -12.56
C VAL A 105 0.41 -5.33 -11.52
N GLY A 106 1.68 -5.44 -11.15
CA GLY A 106 2.16 -6.19 -10.00
C GLY A 106 2.25 -5.28 -8.77
N VAL A 107 1.94 -5.88 -7.61
CA VAL A 107 1.93 -5.19 -6.32
C VAL A 107 2.88 -5.91 -5.39
N ALA A 108 3.76 -5.16 -4.73
CA ALA A 108 4.53 -5.70 -3.62
C ALA A 108 3.59 -5.91 -2.42
N LEU A 109 3.31 -7.16 -2.09
CA LEU A 109 2.62 -7.51 -0.85
C LEU A 109 3.58 -7.26 0.31
N TRP A 110 3.37 -6.16 1.04
CA TRP A 110 3.95 -5.80 2.36
C TRP A 110 5.04 -4.72 2.32
N PRO A 111 5.03 -3.71 3.22
CA PRO A 111 4.03 -3.38 4.26
C PRO A 111 2.77 -2.63 3.74
N TYR A 112 2.76 -2.19 2.48
CA TYR A 112 1.62 -1.56 1.81
C TYR A 112 1.55 -2.02 0.35
N PRO A 113 0.36 -2.08 -0.28
CA PRO A 113 0.20 -2.44 -1.67
C PRO A 113 0.63 -1.26 -2.57
N PHE A 114 1.94 -1.01 -2.66
CA PHE A 114 2.46 -0.10 -3.68
C PHE A 114 2.68 -0.87 -4.98
N VAL A 115 2.42 -0.17 -6.09
CA VAL A 115 2.66 -0.71 -7.42
C VAL A 115 4.17 -0.75 -7.65
N ASP A 116 4.74 -1.95 -7.62
CA ASP A 116 6.17 -2.14 -7.87
C ASP A 116 6.44 -2.42 -9.34
N ARG A 117 5.47 -3.04 -10.03
CA ARG A 117 5.62 -3.53 -11.40
C ARG A 117 4.47 -3.09 -12.28
N LEU A 118 4.81 -2.56 -13.45
CA LEU A 118 3.87 -2.25 -14.51
C LEU A 118 4.34 -3.02 -15.74
N SER A 119 3.42 -3.76 -16.36
CA SER A 119 3.67 -4.47 -17.59
C SER A 119 2.64 -4.01 -18.61
N VAL A 120 3.15 -3.39 -19.67
CA VAL A 120 2.35 -2.88 -20.77
C VAL A 120 2.57 -3.80 -21.95
N SER A 121 1.52 -4.50 -22.38
CA SER A 121 1.57 -5.36 -23.55
C SER A 121 0.59 -4.91 -24.64
N GLY A 122 0.63 -5.53 -25.81
CA GLY A 122 -0.37 -5.30 -26.87
C GLY A 122 -0.09 -4.08 -27.75
N SER A 123 -1.10 -3.27 -28.03
CA SER A 123 -1.04 -2.16 -29.00
C SER A 123 -1.12 -0.78 -28.33
N VAL A 124 -0.23 -0.53 -27.36
CA VAL A 124 -0.14 0.74 -26.64
C VAL A 124 0.82 1.69 -27.37
N ARG A 125 0.46 2.97 -27.49
CA ARG A 125 1.30 4.00 -28.12
C ARG A 125 2.02 4.84 -27.07
N ASP A 126 3.01 5.62 -27.52
CA ASP A 126 3.79 6.50 -26.65
C ASP A 126 2.92 7.48 -25.84
N ASP A 127 1.88 8.05 -26.45
CA ASP A 127 0.95 8.97 -25.77
C ASP A 127 0.17 8.28 -24.64
N ASP A 128 -0.30 7.06 -24.90
CA ASP A 128 -1.00 6.25 -23.90
C ASP A 128 -0.05 5.91 -22.74
N LEU A 129 1.18 5.49 -23.05
CA LEU A 129 2.21 5.20 -22.04
C LEU A 129 2.53 6.43 -21.18
N ARG A 130 2.69 7.61 -21.78
CA ARG A 130 2.94 8.86 -21.06
C ARG A 130 1.81 9.16 -20.07
N SER A 131 0.56 9.04 -20.51
CA SER A 131 -0.61 9.29 -19.66
C SER A 131 -0.69 8.34 -18.46
N MET A 132 -0.19 7.11 -18.62
CA MET A 132 -0.10 6.12 -17.55
C MET A 132 1.03 6.46 -16.58
N ILE A 133 2.23 6.76 -17.08
CA ILE A 133 3.40 7.04 -16.24
C ILE A 133 3.26 8.33 -15.43
N GLU A 134 2.55 9.34 -15.94
CA GLU A 134 2.27 10.60 -15.22
C GLU A 134 1.34 10.43 -14.01
N MET A 135 0.72 9.25 -13.83
CA MET A 135 -0.16 8.99 -12.70
C MET A 135 0.62 9.01 -11.37
N PRO A 136 0.15 9.75 -10.35
CA PRO A 136 0.85 9.86 -9.07
C PRO A 136 1.00 8.53 -8.35
N GLU A 137 0.14 7.56 -8.62
CA GLU A 137 0.17 6.22 -8.06
C GLU A 137 1.33 5.35 -8.60
N LEU A 138 1.97 5.75 -9.72
CA LEU A 138 3.08 5.05 -10.36
C LEU A 138 4.45 5.70 -10.09
N GLN A 139 4.52 6.72 -9.23
CA GLN A 139 5.77 7.40 -8.89
C GLN A 139 6.80 6.49 -8.20
N LEU A 140 6.34 5.42 -7.54
CA LEU A 140 7.18 4.45 -6.83
C LEU A 140 7.45 3.18 -7.65
N LEU A 141 7.22 3.25 -8.97
CA LEU A 141 7.42 2.10 -9.85
C LEU A 141 8.89 1.70 -9.90
N GLN A 142 9.17 0.44 -9.57
CA GLN A 142 10.54 -0.10 -9.60
C GLN A 142 10.82 -0.94 -10.83
N LYS A 143 9.78 -1.53 -11.43
CA LYS A 143 9.90 -2.47 -12.55
C LYS A 143 8.93 -2.11 -13.65
N LEU A 144 9.43 -1.88 -14.86
CA LEU A 144 8.61 -1.61 -16.03
C LEU A 144 8.90 -2.66 -17.10
N HIS A 145 7.85 -3.28 -17.64
CA HIS A 145 7.92 -4.20 -18.77
C HIS A 145 7.19 -3.59 -19.96
N LEU A 146 7.90 -3.41 -21.07
CA LEU A 146 7.39 -2.90 -22.33
C LEU A 146 7.36 -4.03 -23.36
N GLU A 147 6.16 -4.48 -23.73
CA GLU A 147 5.90 -5.57 -24.68
C GLU A 147 4.86 -5.10 -25.72
N SER A 148 5.11 -3.94 -26.34
CA SER A 148 4.21 -3.36 -27.33
C SER A 148 4.95 -2.91 -28.58
N ASP A 149 4.52 -3.40 -29.73
CA ASP A 149 5.16 -3.15 -31.03
C ASP A 149 5.06 -1.68 -31.50
N ASN A 150 4.17 -0.89 -30.90
CA ASN A 150 3.89 0.49 -31.32
C ASN A 150 4.60 1.55 -30.48
N LEU A 151 5.46 1.14 -29.54
CA LEU A 151 6.28 2.06 -28.76
C LEU A 151 7.53 2.45 -29.54
N THR A 152 7.89 3.74 -29.50
CA THR A 152 9.08 4.26 -30.19
C THR A 152 10.12 4.77 -29.21
N ASP A 153 11.30 5.17 -29.70
CA ASP A 153 12.37 5.76 -28.90
C ASP A 153 11.91 6.96 -28.03
N ALA A 154 10.84 7.64 -28.45
CA ALA A 154 10.26 8.73 -27.66
C ALA A 154 9.76 8.24 -26.29
N CYS A 155 9.27 7.00 -26.19
CA CYS A 155 8.76 6.42 -24.95
C CYS A 155 9.84 6.34 -23.87
N LEU A 156 11.12 6.14 -24.23
CA LEU A 156 12.22 6.04 -23.27
C LEU A 156 12.48 7.37 -22.55
N LYS A 157 12.20 8.51 -23.20
CA LYS A 157 12.28 9.83 -22.55
C LYS A 157 11.22 10.00 -21.47
N ASP A 158 10.02 9.50 -21.72
CA ASP A 158 8.93 9.52 -20.75
C ASP A 158 9.21 8.58 -19.56
N VAL A 159 9.77 7.38 -19.85
CA VAL A 159 10.21 6.43 -18.82
C VAL A 159 11.32 7.01 -17.94
N GLY A 160 12.20 7.84 -18.49
CA GLY A 160 13.25 8.53 -17.72
C GLY A 160 12.72 9.52 -16.66
N GLY A 161 11.45 9.90 -16.74
CA GLY A 161 10.78 10.69 -15.70
C GLY A 161 10.50 9.92 -14.40
N ILE A 162 10.57 8.59 -14.43
CA ILE A 162 10.28 7.73 -13.27
C ILE A 162 11.51 7.67 -12.35
N ARG A 163 11.38 8.27 -11.16
CA ARG A 163 12.52 8.46 -10.25
C ARG A 163 13.08 7.18 -9.63
N ASP A 164 12.20 6.24 -9.28
CA ASP A 164 12.56 5.05 -8.51
C ASP A 164 12.66 3.77 -9.38
N LEU A 165 12.78 3.93 -10.70
CA LEU A 165 12.82 2.80 -11.64
C LEU A 165 14.17 2.08 -11.55
N GLN A 166 14.14 0.80 -11.16
CA GLN A 166 15.33 -0.03 -10.99
C GLN A 166 15.54 -1.01 -12.15
N LEU A 167 14.46 -1.48 -12.76
CA LEU A 167 14.49 -2.48 -13.82
C LEU A 167 13.55 -2.07 -14.96
N LEU A 168 14.12 -2.00 -16.16
CA LEU A 168 13.38 -1.78 -17.40
C LEU A 168 13.55 -2.98 -18.33
N PHE A 169 12.46 -3.67 -18.62
CA PHE A 169 12.43 -4.77 -19.57
C PHE A 169 11.85 -4.28 -20.89
N ILE A 170 12.60 -4.45 -21.98
CA ILE A 170 12.21 -4.02 -23.32
C ILE A 170 12.11 -5.25 -24.23
N ASP A 171 10.90 -5.52 -24.69
CA ASP A 171 10.60 -6.49 -25.76
C ASP A 171 9.83 -5.79 -26.89
N VAL A 172 10.37 -4.65 -27.32
CA VAL A 172 9.81 -3.83 -28.40
C VAL A 172 10.82 -3.75 -29.52
N ARG A 173 10.42 -4.09 -30.75
CA ARG A 173 11.31 -4.03 -31.92
C ARG A 173 11.56 -2.61 -32.42
N ALA A 174 10.57 -1.72 -32.29
CA ALA A 174 10.63 -0.36 -32.82
C ALA A 174 11.57 0.56 -32.04
N ILE A 175 11.93 0.22 -30.79
CA ILE A 175 12.95 0.93 -30.02
C ILE A 175 14.33 0.59 -30.58
N THR A 176 15.19 1.56 -30.82
CA THR A 176 16.55 1.37 -31.36
C THR A 176 17.55 1.02 -30.26
N ASP A 177 18.61 0.28 -30.63
CA ASP A 177 19.69 -0.06 -29.69
C ASP A 177 20.42 1.19 -29.18
N GLU A 178 20.56 2.20 -30.03
CA GLU A 178 21.15 3.50 -29.68
C GLU A 178 20.33 4.20 -28.59
N ALA A 179 19.01 4.23 -28.71
CA ALA A 179 18.14 4.85 -27.72
C ALA A 179 18.20 4.12 -26.36
N ILE A 180 18.35 2.78 -26.37
CA ILE A 180 18.52 2.00 -25.14
C ILE A 180 19.85 2.33 -24.46
N LEU A 181 20.95 2.39 -25.22
CA LEU A 181 22.27 2.75 -24.69
C LEU A 181 22.31 4.19 -24.16
N ASP A 182 21.62 5.11 -24.84
CA ASP A 182 21.46 6.48 -24.38
C ASP A 182 20.69 6.53 -23.05
N PHE A 183 19.61 5.77 -22.92
CA PHE A 183 18.85 5.66 -21.68
C PHE A 183 19.69 5.08 -20.52
N GLU A 184 20.45 4.02 -20.76
CA GLU A 184 21.36 3.44 -19.74
C GLU A 184 22.41 4.43 -19.26
N ARG A 185 22.91 5.28 -20.17
CA ARG A 185 23.88 6.32 -19.84
C ARG A 185 23.26 7.43 -18.98
N ASP A 186 22.04 7.82 -19.29
CA ASP A 186 21.32 8.89 -18.58
C ASP A 186 20.76 8.40 -17.22
N HIS A 187 20.45 7.10 -17.11
CA HIS A 187 19.90 6.46 -15.91
C HIS A 187 20.74 5.25 -15.46
N PRO A 188 21.96 5.47 -14.92
CA PRO A 188 22.86 4.38 -14.53
C PRO A 188 22.34 3.54 -13.35
N ASP A 189 21.41 4.08 -12.57
CA ASP A 189 20.75 3.37 -11.47
C ASP A 189 19.65 2.41 -11.96
N CYS A 190 19.17 2.58 -13.19
CA CYS A 190 18.15 1.74 -13.81
C CYS A 190 18.81 0.68 -14.70
N ARG A 191 18.64 -0.59 -14.36
CA ARG A 191 19.15 -1.68 -15.18
C ARG A 191 18.17 -2.00 -16.31
N VAL A 192 18.62 -1.84 -17.55
CA VAL A 192 17.84 -2.21 -18.74
C VAL A 192 18.13 -3.66 -19.14
N ILE A 193 17.08 -4.37 -19.54
CA ILE A 193 17.12 -5.75 -20.03
C ILE A 193 16.35 -5.78 -21.34
N ALA A 194 17.06 -5.75 -22.45
CA ALA A 194 16.48 -5.86 -23.78
C ALA A 194 16.43 -7.33 -24.22
N TYR A 195 15.24 -7.87 -24.46
CA TYR A 195 15.07 -9.27 -24.84
C TYR A 195 15.51 -9.52 -26.28
N GLY A 196 16.30 -10.58 -26.48
CA GLY A 196 16.77 -10.98 -27.82
C GLY A 196 17.78 -10.03 -28.47
N ARG A 197 18.29 -9.03 -27.74
CA ARG A 197 19.26 -8.05 -28.22
C ARG A 197 20.57 -8.17 -27.44
N ASN A 198 21.69 -8.03 -28.14
CA ASN A 198 23.01 -8.12 -27.53
C ASN A 198 23.71 -6.76 -27.60
N LEU A 199 23.27 -5.84 -26.74
CA LEU A 199 23.70 -4.43 -26.73
C LEU A 199 25.18 -4.24 -26.33
N HIS A 200 25.79 -5.26 -25.72
CA HIS A 200 27.17 -5.21 -25.23
C HIS A 200 28.08 -6.29 -25.85
N ALA A 201 27.62 -7.00 -26.89
CA ALA A 201 28.52 -7.86 -27.65
C ALA A 201 29.35 -7.02 -28.60
N GLN A 202 30.60 -6.78 -28.22
CA GLN A 202 31.66 -6.29 -29.09
C GLN A 202 32.35 -7.46 -29.81
#